data_AF-A0A935VUA7-F1
#
_entry.id   AF-A0A935VUA7-F1
#
_cell.length_a   1.000
_cell.length_b   1.000
_cell.length_c   1.000
_cell.angle_alpha   90.00
_cell.angle_beta   90.00
_cell.angle_gamma   90.00
#
_symmetry.space_group_name_H-M   'P 1'
#
loop_
_entity.id
_entity.type
_entity.pdbx_description
1 polymer ?
#
loop_
_entity_poly.entity_id
_entity_poly.type
_entity_poly.pdbx_seq_one_letter_code
_entity_poly.pdbx_strand_id
1 'polypeptide(L)'
;MLREIIGIVPKRFAFAFVSLLLVAVPAFSQAANPYKSQEVSESDGIPVLIKHLPDWESYRSTLTFIRDVNSLKQALGERPVFDLIDFSAGTEAVTAPYDAGRLLIVEYATPQSSVDADNKINDRLAELGPSANITYRRIGNYNVFVFDTTDGDAAGALLDQVKYEKNVQWLGDDPFLLRRAERAFINTTADVFVSTLLWITMGLGFSILAGIGTGLVFFRIREQKRRSMPTFSDAGGMTRLNLDGFTPDIVPKGLLGD
;
A
#
# COMPACT_ATOMS: atom_id res chain seq x y z
N MET A 1 -38.79 35.08 -3.78
CA MET A 1 -38.19 34.65 -5.06
C MET A 1 -36.93 33.78 -4.95
N LEU A 2 -36.57 33.26 -3.76
CA LEU A 2 -35.42 32.34 -3.58
C LEU A 2 -35.80 30.89 -3.27
N ARG A 3 -37.10 30.56 -3.15
CA ARG A 3 -37.59 29.22 -2.75
C ARG A 3 -37.90 28.28 -3.91
N GLU A 4 -37.93 28.74 -5.16
CA GLU A 4 -38.34 27.91 -6.31
C GLU A 4 -37.19 27.30 -7.13
N ILE A 5 -35.93 27.61 -6.82
CA ILE A 5 -34.79 27.09 -7.60
C ILE A 5 -34.35 25.68 -7.14
N ILE A 6 -34.95 25.13 -6.08
CA ILE A 6 -34.55 23.83 -5.48
C ILE A 6 -35.29 22.62 -6.09
N GLY A 7 -36.14 22.82 -7.10
CA GLY A 7 -37.03 21.77 -7.64
C GLY A 7 -36.46 20.84 -8.72
N ILE A 8 -35.28 21.10 -9.31
CA ILE A 8 -34.85 20.41 -10.55
C ILE A 8 -33.43 19.84 -10.46
N VAL A 9 -33.09 19.21 -9.32
CA VAL A 9 -31.96 18.27 -9.28
C VAL A 9 -32.47 17.00 -8.61
N PRO A 10 -32.51 15.84 -9.30
CA PRO A 10 -32.92 14.60 -8.66
C PRO A 10 -32.01 14.35 -7.46
N LYS A 11 -32.60 14.21 -6.26
CA LYS A 11 -31.91 14.08 -4.96
C LYS A 11 -30.81 13.00 -4.92
N ARG A 12 -30.82 12.06 -5.87
CA ARG A 12 -29.81 11.02 -6.04
C ARG A 12 -28.48 11.51 -6.63
N PHE A 13 -28.45 12.63 -7.35
CA PHE A 13 -27.22 13.17 -7.97
C PHE A 13 -26.47 14.17 -7.08
N ALA A 14 -27.17 14.96 -6.26
CA ALA A 14 -26.53 15.87 -5.31
C ALA A 14 -25.79 15.11 -4.19
N PHE A 15 -26.26 13.91 -3.82
CA PHE A 15 -25.59 13.04 -2.85
C PHE A 15 -24.30 12.42 -3.39
N ALA A 16 -24.18 12.21 -4.71
CA ALA A 16 -22.98 11.61 -5.30
C ALA A 16 -21.78 12.58 -5.36
N PHE A 17 -22.04 13.89 -5.52
CA PHE A 17 -20.96 14.88 -5.67
C PHE A 17 -20.40 15.37 -4.32
N VAL A 18 -21.22 15.39 -3.27
CA VAL A 18 -20.77 15.73 -1.90
C VAL A 18 -20.03 14.56 -1.24
N SER A 19 -20.33 13.32 -1.64
CA SER A 19 -19.62 12.12 -1.12
C SER A 19 -18.21 11.94 -1.68
N LEU A 20 -17.85 12.63 -2.78
CA LEU A 20 -16.52 12.52 -3.40
C LEU A 20 -15.47 13.48 -2.78
N LEU A 21 -15.89 14.40 -1.90
CA LEU A 21 -15.01 15.39 -1.25
C LEU A 21 -14.50 14.97 0.14
N LEU A 22 -14.87 13.76 0.58
CA LEU A 22 -14.42 13.13 1.84
C LEU A 22 -13.41 12.00 1.57
N VAL A 23 -12.56 12.13 0.56
CA VAL A 23 -11.39 11.24 0.42
C VAL A 23 -10.46 11.55 1.58
N ALA A 24 -10.45 10.62 2.53
CA ALA A 24 -9.66 10.62 3.73
C ALA A 24 -8.20 11.03 3.42
N VAL A 25 -7.74 12.07 4.12
CA VAL A 25 -6.31 12.28 4.33
C VAL A 25 -5.84 11.04 5.09
N PRO A 26 -4.96 10.18 4.55
CA PRO A 26 -4.28 9.24 5.42
C PRO A 26 -3.38 10.10 6.30
N ALA A 27 -3.78 10.28 7.56
CA ALA A 27 -2.84 10.69 8.58
C ALA A 27 -1.71 9.66 8.54
N PHE A 28 -0.51 10.09 8.17
CA PHE A 28 0.71 9.32 8.40
C PHE A 28 0.86 9.21 9.93
N SER A 29 0.16 8.25 10.51
CA SER A 29 0.43 7.79 11.86
C SER A 29 1.81 7.15 11.78
N GLN A 30 2.79 7.77 12.42
CA GLN A 30 4.07 7.12 12.69
C GLN A 30 3.72 5.85 13.48
N ALA A 31 3.75 4.70 12.80
CA ALA A 31 3.38 3.44 13.42
C ALA A 31 4.33 3.24 14.60
N ALA A 32 3.76 3.11 15.80
CA ALA A 32 4.52 2.65 16.95
C ALA A 32 5.24 1.37 16.54
N ASN A 33 6.56 1.37 16.65
CA ASN A 33 7.37 0.25 16.21
C ASN A 33 6.88 -1.03 16.92
N PRO A 34 6.29 -2.01 16.21
CA PRO A 34 5.69 -3.17 16.84
C PRO A 34 6.74 -4.11 17.44
N TYR A 35 8.01 -3.89 17.13
CA TYR A 35 9.10 -4.75 17.55
C TYR A 35 9.83 -4.18 18.77
N LYS A 36 9.90 -4.99 19.83
CA LYS A 36 10.84 -4.81 20.93
C LYS A 36 12.05 -5.69 20.60
N SER A 37 13.10 -5.12 19.99
CA SER A 37 14.34 -5.82 19.61
C SER A 37 15.56 -5.17 20.26
N GLN A 38 16.68 -5.88 20.35
CA GLN A 38 17.95 -5.32 20.82
C GLN A 38 18.43 -4.17 19.92
N GLU A 39 18.33 -4.35 18.60
CA GLU A 39 18.77 -3.38 17.61
C GLU A 39 17.64 -3.12 16.63
N VAL A 40 17.25 -1.86 16.51
CA VAL A 40 16.23 -1.40 15.56
C VAL A 40 16.90 -0.46 14.58
N SER A 41 16.63 -0.65 13.29
CA SER A 41 17.07 0.26 12.25
C SER A 41 16.47 1.65 12.45
N GLU A 42 17.31 2.67 12.57
CA GLU A 42 16.88 4.07 12.75
C GLU A 42 16.03 4.58 11.58
N SER A 43 16.29 4.12 10.37
CA SER A 43 15.56 4.51 9.15
C SER A 43 14.12 3.99 9.10
N ASP A 44 13.94 2.71 9.42
CA ASP A 44 12.72 1.96 9.08
C ASP A 44 11.95 1.47 10.31
N GLY A 45 12.54 1.59 11.50
CA GLY A 45 11.95 1.10 12.74
C GLY A 45 11.74 -0.41 12.73
N ILE A 46 12.57 -1.20 12.04
CA ILE A 46 12.48 -2.68 12.06
C ILE A 46 13.71 -3.28 12.74
N PRO A 47 13.59 -4.44 13.41
CA PRO A 47 14.72 -5.20 13.93
C PRO A 47 15.80 -5.37 12.88
N VAL A 48 17.05 -5.07 13.24
CA VAL A 48 18.19 -5.19 12.32
C VAL A 48 18.36 -6.65 11.88
N LEU A 49 18.08 -7.61 12.76
CA LEU A 49 18.12 -9.04 12.44
C LEU A 49 17.23 -9.44 11.24
N ILE A 50 16.08 -8.77 11.04
CA ILE A 50 15.22 -9.02 9.87
C ILE A 50 15.96 -8.68 8.58
N LYS A 51 16.76 -7.61 8.57
CA LYS A 51 17.52 -7.17 7.41
C LYS A 51 18.66 -8.11 7.02
N HIS A 52 19.01 -9.05 7.91
CA HIS A 52 20.04 -10.06 7.64
C HIS A 52 19.49 -11.28 6.90
N LEU A 53 18.17 -11.36 6.70
CA LEU A 53 17.58 -12.33 5.80
C LEU A 53 17.92 -11.99 4.34
N PRO A 54 18.25 -12.98 3.50
CA PRO A 54 18.40 -12.78 2.06
C PRO A 54 17.11 -12.24 1.43
N ASP A 55 17.19 -11.14 0.68
CA ASP A 55 16.01 -10.53 0.03
C ASP A 55 14.85 -10.25 1.00
N TRP A 56 15.16 -9.78 2.22
CA TRP A 56 14.20 -9.62 3.31
C TRP A 56 12.98 -8.75 2.95
N GLU A 57 13.12 -7.82 2.02
CA GLU A 57 12.03 -6.96 1.54
C GLU A 57 10.89 -7.79 0.93
N SER A 58 11.21 -8.81 0.14
CA SER A 58 10.23 -9.69 -0.52
C SER A 58 9.50 -10.60 0.47
N TYR A 59 10.14 -10.94 1.60
CA TYR A 59 9.59 -11.83 2.63
C TYR A 59 8.97 -11.08 3.81
N ARG A 60 8.85 -9.75 3.75
CA ARG A 60 8.38 -8.92 4.87
C ARG A 60 6.99 -9.28 5.39
N SER A 61 6.13 -9.82 4.53
CA SER A 61 4.76 -10.23 4.89
C SER A 61 4.66 -11.64 5.46
N THR A 62 5.69 -12.47 5.26
CA THR A 62 5.69 -13.90 5.61
C THR A 62 6.73 -14.26 6.66
N LEU A 63 7.66 -13.35 6.96
CA LEU A 63 8.64 -13.54 8.02
C LEU A 63 8.02 -13.46 9.42
N THR A 64 8.68 -14.10 10.38
CA THR A 64 8.30 -14.05 11.79
C THR A 64 9.52 -13.74 12.64
N PHE A 65 9.42 -12.69 13.46
CA PHE A 65 10.42 -12.33 14.45
C PHE A 65 10.08 -12.98 15.80
N ILE A 66 11.07 -13.58 16.44
CA ILE A 66 10.92 -14.55 17.52
C ILE A 66 11.85 -14.16 18.67
N ARG A 67 11.35 -14.20 19.91
CA ARG A 67 12.11 -13.86 21.12
C ARG A 67 11.95 -14.87 22.25
N ASP A 68 11.23 -15.95 21.98
CA ASP A 68 10.96 -17.00 22.93
C ASP A 68 10.70 -18.33 22.20
N VAL A 69 10.90 -19.41 22.92
CA VAL A 69 10.77 -20.78 22.39
C VAL A 69 9.34 -21.11 21.95
N ASN A 70 8.31 -20.53 22.60
CA ASN A 70 6.92 -20.82 22.22
C ASN A 70 6.59 -20.19 20.87
N SER A 71 7.00 -18.93 20.65
CA SER A 71 6.88 -18.26 19.36
C SER A 71 7.65 -19.00 18.25
N LEU A 72 8.82 -19.57 18.58
CA LEU A 72 9.60 -20.40 17.65
C LEU A 72 8.83 -21.66 17.22
N LYS A 73 8.27 -22.38 18.19
CA LYS A 73 7.48 -23.59 17.98
C LYS A 73 6.18 -23.31 17.22
N GLN A 74 5.56 -22.16 17.46
CA GLN A 74 4.37 -21.72 16.70
C GLN A 74 4.70 -21.45 15.23
N ALA A 75 5.86 -20.84 14.93
CA ALA A 75 6.23 -20.48 13.57
C ALA A 75 6.71 -21.69 12.73
N LEU A 76 7.47 -22.61 13.34
CA LEU A 76 8.16 -23.69 12.62
C LEU A 76 7.72 -25.11 13.00
N GLY A 77 6.75 -25.24 13.90
CA GLY A 77 6.35 -26.50 14.51
C GLY A 77 7.34 -26.96 15.58
N GLU A 78 7.06 -28.08 16.24
CA GLU A 78 8.02 -28.67 17.18
C GLU A 78 9.21 -29.28 16.43
N ARG A 79 10.43 -28.89 16.81
CA ARG A 79 11.68 -29.42 16.24
C ARG A 79 12.65 -29.83 17.36
N PRO A 80 13.41 -30.92 17.18
CA PRO A 80 14.26 -31.50 18.23
C PRO A 80 15.45 -30.63 18.66
N VAL A 81 15.74 -29.54 17.93
CA VAL A 81 16.84 -28.60 18.23
C VAL A 81 16.36 -27.35 18.98
N PHE A 82 15.05 -27.12 19.09
CA PHE A 82 14.53 -25.87 19.66
C PHE A 82 14.73 -25.76 21.17
N ASP A 83 14.73 -26.88 21.88
CA ASP A 83 14.97 -26.89 23.32
C ASP A 83 16.45 -26.59 23.68
N LEU A 84 17.34 -26.54 22.68
CA LEU A 84 18.75 -26.18 22.84
C LEU A 84 19.00 -24.67 22.68
N ILE A 85 18.02 -23.93 22.16
CA ILE A 85 18.13 -22.48 21.92
C ILE A 85 17.68 -21.76 23.19
N ASP A 86 18.62 -21.09 23.84
CA ASP A 86 18.34 -20.30 25.04
C ASP A 86 18.03 -18.84 24.68
N PHE A 87 16.81 -18.40 25.00
CA PHE A 87 16.33 -17.03 24.80
C PHE A 87 16.55 -16.10 26.01
N SER A 88 17.07 -16.61 27.13
CA SER A 88 17.19 -15.88 28.39
C SER A 88 18.18 -14.69 28.35
N ALA A 89 19.22 -14.78 27.53
CA ALA A 89 20.26 -13.75 27.39
C ALA A 89 19.95 -12.72 26.28
N GLY A 90 18.67 -12.56 25.94
CA GLY A 90 18.23 -11.64 24.89
C GLY A 90 18.34 -12.19 23.48
N THR A 91 18.67 -13.47 23.28
CA THR A 91 18.72 -14.11 21.96
C THR A 91 17.46 -13.78 21.16
N GLU A 92 17.64 -13.40 19.91
CA GLU A 92 16.55 -13.09 18.99
C GLU A 92 16.64 -14.01 17.80
N ALA A 93 15.52 -14.32 17.18
CA ALA A 93 15.51 -15.14 15.99
C ALA A 93 14.54 -14.58 14.95
N VAL A 94 14.83 -14.88 13.70
CA VAL A 94 13.95 -14.55 12.58
C VAL A 94 13.84 -15.75 11.67
N THR A 95 12.64 -16.01 11.18
CA THR A 95 12.40 -17.07 10.22
C THR A 95 11.58 -16.59 9.04
N ALA A 96 11.86 -17.14 7.86
CA ALA A 96 11.09 -16.91 6.65
C ALA A 96 11.10 -18.17 5.76
N PRO A 97 10.04 -18.41 4.98
CA PRO A 97 9.99 -19.52 4.03
C PRO A 97 10.73 -19.16 2.74
N TYR A 98 11.72 -19.96 2.35
CA TYR A 98 12.41 -19.86 1.05
C TYR A 98 12.17 -21.13 0.23
N ASP A 99 12.47 -21.08 -1.07
CA ASP A 99 12.33 -22.22 -1.98
C ASP A 99 13.19 -23.42 -1.55
N ALA A 100 14.38 -23.17 -0.98
CA ALA A 100 15.28 -24.22 -0.50
C ALA A 100 14.85 -24.82 0.86
N GLY A 101 13.88 -24.22 1.54
CA GLY A 101 13.42 -24.62 2.87
C GLY A 101 13.10 -23.43 3.77
N ARG A 102 12.78 -23.69 5.03
CA ARG A 102 12.49 -22.63 6.01
C ARG A 102 13.80 -22.17 6.67
N LEU A 103 14.21 -20.94 6.40
CA LEU A 103 15.40 -20.35 7.00
C LEU A 103 15.06 -19.86 8.41
N LEU A 104 15.93 -20.13 9.37
CA LEU A 104 15.91 -19.59 10.73
C LEU A 104 17.30 -19.06 11.04
N ILE A 105 17.39 -17.77 11.36
CA ILE A 105 18.60 -17.15 11.91
C ILE A 105 18.35 -16.94 13.40
N VAL A 106 19.23 -17.46 14.24
CA VAL A 106 19.22 -17.23 15.69
C VAL A 106 20.44 -16.39 16.04
N GLU A 107 20.22 -15.17 16.51
CA GLU A 107 21.27 -14.27 16.98
C GLU A 107 21.43 -14.34 18.49
N TYR A 108 22.63 -14.70 18.93
CA TYR A 108 23.00 -14.66 20.34
C TYR A 108 23.66 -13.33 20.69
N ALA A 109 23.37 -12.82 21.89
CA ALA A 109 23.94 -11.57 22.39
C ALA A 109 25.48 -11.59 22.47
N THR A 110 26.10 -12.77 22.66
CA THR A 110 27.55 -12.92 22.71
C THR A 110 28.06 -14.03 21.78
N PRO A 111 29.29 -13.90 21.25
CA PRO A 111 29.91 -14.96 20.46
C PRO A 111 30.06 -16.27 21.25
N GLN A 112 30.35 -16.19 22.55
CA GLN A 112 30.51 -17.36 23.41
C GLN A 112 29.19 -18.15 23.51
N SER A 113 28.07 -17.45 23.71
CA SER A 113 26.74 -18.09 23.75
C SER A 113 26.40 -18.80 22.43
N SER A 114 26.77 -18.21 21.29
CA SER A 114 26.61 -18.84 19.97
C SER A 114 27.47 -20.09 19.82
N VAL A 115 28.73 -20.07 20.29
CA VAL A 115 29.63 -21.25 20.28
C VAL A 115 29.09 -22.36 21.18
N ASP A 116 28.64 -22.03 22.39
CA ASP A 116 28.12 -23.01 23.34
C ASP A 116 26.85 -23.69 22.79
N ALA A 117 25.98 -22.92 22.13
CA ALA A 117 24.82 -23.46 21.43
C ALA A 117 25.23 -24.30 20.22
N ASP A 118 26.20 -23.84 19.42
CA ASP A 118 26.70 -24.52 18.23
C ASP A 118 27.22 -25.93 18.55
N ASN A 119 27.99 -26.08 19.62
CA ASN A 119 28.45 -27.39 20.09
C ASN A 119 27.27 -28.33 20.39
N LYS A 120 26.29 -27.87 21.17
CA LYS A 120 25.09 -28.67 21.52
C LYS A 120 24.25 -29.02 20.29
N ILE A 121 24.10 -28.08 19.36
CA ILE A 121 23.33 -28.28 18.13
C ILE A 121 24.03 -29.31 17.24
N ASN A 122 25.35 -29.21 17.05
CA ASN A 122 26.11 -30.19 16.27
C ASN A 122 26.04 -31.59 16.88
N ASP A 123 26.18 -31.71 18.20
CA ASP A 123 26.02 -32.98 18.90
C ASP A 123 24.61 -33.56 18.66
N ARG A 124 23.57 -32.73 18.76
CA ARG A 124 22.19 -33.16 18.53
C ARG A 124 21.91 -33.54 17.08
N LEU A 125 22.46 -32.81 16.11
CA LEU A 125 22.31 -33.12 14.69
C LEU A 125 23.05 -34.41 14.33
N ALA A 126 24.20 -34.69 14.96
CA ALA A 126 24.92 -35.94 14.80
C ALA A 126 24.11 -37.14 15.34
N GLU A 127 23.37 -36.97 16.43
CA GLU A 127 22.46 -38.00 16.97
C GLU A 127 21.24 -38.25 16.06
N LEU A 128 20.66 -37.19 15.49
CA LEU A 128 19.48 -37.31 14.61
C LEU A 128 19.84 -37.91 13.25
N GLY A 129 21.07 -37.70 12.79
CA GLY A 129 21.58 -38.18 11.51
C GLY A 129 20.97 -37.45 10.30
N PRO A 130 21.29 -37.91 9.07
CA PRO A 130 20.90 -37.24 7.82
C PRO A 130 19.39 -37.17 7.56
N SER A 131 18.59 -37.97 8.27
CA SER A 131 17.13 -38.04 8.11
C SER A 131 16.39 -36.80 8.66
N ALA A 132 17.08 -35.92 9.37
CA ALA A 132 16.47 -34.73 9.95
C ALA A 132 16.07 -33.66 8.91
N ASN A 133 16.63 -33.69 7.69
CA ASN A 133 16.45 -32.65 6.66
C ASN A 133 16.69 -31.24 7.21
N ILE A 134 17.79 -31.09 7.95
CA ILE A 134 18.24 -29.81 8.53
C ILE A 134 19.64 -29.55 8.00
N THR A 135 19.82 -28.41 7.32
CA THR A 135 21.15 -27.86 7.05
C THR A 135 21.44 -26.78 8.06
N TYR A 136 22.63 -26.82 8.65
CA TYR A 136 22.99 -25.96 9.77
C TYR A 136 24.40 -25.37 9.58
N ARG A 137 24.57 -24.10 9.98
CA ARG A 137 25.87 -23.45 10.03
C ARG A 137 25.90 -22.32 11.05
N ARG A 138 27.01 -22.20 11.77
CA ARG A 138 27.33 -21.02 12.57
C ARG A 138 28.03 -19.95 11.72
N ILE A 139 27.58 -18.70 11.83
CA ILE A 139 28.12 -17.52 11.12
C ILE A 139 28.23 -16.36 12.12
N GLY A 140 29.43 -16.13 12.67
CA GLY A 140 29.63 -15.07 13.69
C GLY A 140 28.85 -15.38 14.97
N ASN A 141 27.92 -14.49 15.36
CA ASN A 141 27.01 -14.73 16.49
C ASN A 141 25.70 -15.42 16.07
N TYR A 142 25.57 -15.80 14.80
CA TYR A 142 24.38 -16.45 14.29
C TYR A 142 24.54 -17.96 14.27
N ASN A 143 23.48 -18.64 14.70
CA ASN A 143 23.28 -20.06 14.43
C ASN A 143 22.14 -20.14 13.41
N VAL A 144 22.47 -20.57 12.19
CA VAL A 144 21.58 -20.50 11.04
C VAL A 144 21.16 -21.90 10.62
N PHE A 145 19.85 -22.08 10.44
CA PHE A 145 19.24 -23.35 10.06
C PHE A 145 18.42 -23.18 8.79
N VAL A 146 18.43 -24.19 7.94
CA VAL A 146 17.41 -24.40 6.91
C VAL A 146 16.72 -25.71 7.23
N PHE A 147 15.42 -25.62 7.53
CA PHE A 147 14.56 -26.78 7.80
C PHE A 147 13.82 -27.22 6.56
N ASP A 148 13.37 -28.48 6.58
CA ASP A 148 12.57 -29.09 5.52
C ASP A 148 13.29 -29.06 4.17
N THR A 149 14.62 -29.20 4.19
CA THR A 149 15.46 -29.13 2.99
C THR A 149 15.20 -30.31 2.08
N THR A 150 14.82 -30.03 0.83
CA THR A 150 14.71 -31.02 -0.25
C THR A 150 16.01 -31.18 -1.03
N ASP A 151 16.85 -30.13 -1.04
CA ASP A 151 18.13 -30.06 -1.72
C ASP A 151 19.17 -29.42 -0.79
N GLY A 152 20.18 -30.20 -0.38
CA GLY A 152 21.23 -29.74 0.52
C GLY A 152 22.15 -28.68 -0.09
N ASP A 153 22.35 -28.71 -1.41
CA ASP A 153 23.22 -27.74 -2.10
C ASP A 153 22.51 -26.39 -2.20
N ALA A 154 21.22 -26.37 -2.52
CA ALA A 154 20.40 -25.16 -2.51
C ALA A 154 20.29 -24.55 -1.10
N ALA A 155 20.15 -25.39 -0.07
CA ALA A 155 20.14 -24.95 1.32
C ALA A 155 21.51 -24.35 1.74
N GLY A 156 22.61 -24.97 1.31
CA GLY A 156 23.97 -24.44 1.50
C GLY A 156 24.16 -23.07 0.84
N ALA A 157 23.70 -22.90 -0.40
CA ALA A 157 23.76 -21.63 -1.12
C ALA A 157 22.87 -20.54 -0.49
N LEU A 158 21.76 -20.92 0.16
CA LEU A 158 20.96 -20.00 0.95
C LEU A 158 21.71 -19.54 2.21
N LEU A 159 22.38 -20.45 2.91
CA LEU A 159 23.22 -20.11 4.07
C LEU A 159 24.38 -19.18 3.68
N ASP A 160 24.97 -19.33 2.50
CA ASP A 160 26.06 -18.46 2.00
C ASP A 160 25.62 -17.00 1.80
N GLN A 161 24.33 -16.75 1.62
CA GLN A 161 23.78 -15.41 1.48
C GLN A 161 23.59 -14.70 2.82
N VAL A 162 23.53 -15.45 3.94
CA VAL A 162 23.40 -14.89 5.28
C VAL A 162 24.74 -14.32 5.71
N LYS A 163 24.81 -12.99 5.85
CA LYS A 163 26.02 -12.29 6.29
C LYS A 163 25.80 -11.69 7.66
N TYR A 164 26.76 -11.95 8.56
CA TYR A 164 26.80 -11.29 9.86
C TYR A 164 27.29 -9.86 9.67
N GLU A 165 26.39 -8.90 9.77
CA GLU A 165 26.68 -7.47 9.75
C GLU A 165 26.28 -6.86 11.09
N LYS A 166 27.26 -6.66 11.99
CA LYS A 166 26.99 -5.89 13.21
C LYS A 166 27.07 -4.40 12.88
N ASN A 167 26.05 -3.63 13.26
CA ASN A 167 26.07 -2.19 13.07
C ASN A 167 27.10 -1.59 14.02
N VAL A 168 28.27 -1.21 13.50
CA VAL A 168 29.35 -0.64 14.30
C VAL A 168 29.04 0.84 14.54
N GLN A 169 28.66 1.18 15.77
CA GLN A 169 28.65 2.57 16.20
C GLN A 169 30.07 2.98 16.57
N TRP A 170 30.63 3.92 15.82
CA TRP A 170 31.93 4.49 16.14
C TRP A 170 31.79 5.41 17.36
N LEU A 171 32.67 5.22 18.34
CA LEU A 171 32.73 6.07 19.55
C LEU A 171 33.34 7.47 19.26
N GLY A 172 33.76 7.73 18.01
CA GLY A 172 34.27 9.01 17.51
C GLY A 172 33.69 9.31 16.12
N ASP A 173 34.39 10.10 15.30
CA ASP A 173 33.92 10.43 13.95
C ASP A 173 33.77 9.18 13.07
N ASP A 174 32.54 8.85 12.69
CA ASP A 174 32.24 7.69 11.84
C ASP A 174 32.72 7.97 10.39
N PRO A 175 33.68 7.18 9.87
CA PRO A 175 34.25 7.39 8.53
C PRO A 175 33.25 7.16 7.39
N PHE A 176 32.08 6.59 7.67
CA PHE A 176 31.01 6.34 6.71
C PHE A 176 29.80 7.28 6.85
N LEU A 177 29.82 8.23 7.78
CA LEU A 177 28.74 9.20 7.99
C LEU A 177 28.33 9.90 6.69
N LEU A 178 29.32 10.38 5.92
CA LEU A 178 29.06 11.08 4.66
C LEU A 178 28.38 10.20 3.62
N ARG A 179 28.81 8.93 3.48
CA ARG A 179 28.19 7.98 2.53
C ARG A 179 26.78 7.59 2.96
N ARG A 180 26.55 7.45 4.28
CA ARG A 180 25.22 7.14 4.83
C ARG A 180 24.28 8.34 4.64
N ALA A 181 24.76 9.56 4.90
CA ALA A 181 24.03 10.79 4.65
C ALA A 181 23.71 10.98 3.18
N GLU A 182 24.64 10.65 2.27
CA GLU A 182 24.42 10.70 0.82
C GLU A 182 23.31 9.73 0.38
N ARG A 183 23.36 8.46 0.83
CA ARG A 183 22.29 7.49 0.53
C ARG A 183 20.94 7.92 1.09
N ALA A 184 20.92 8.40 2.34
CA ALA A 184 19.69 8.90 2.97
C ALA A 184 19.13 10.10 2.20
N PHE A 185 19.99 11.02 1.78
CA PHE A 185 19.62 12.18 0.97
C PHE A 185 19.06 11.77 -0.40
N ILE A 186 19.70 10.81 -1.08
CA ILE A 186 19.23 10.29 -2.38
C ILE A 186 17.85 9.64 -2.23
N ASN A 187 17.67 8.75 -1.25
CA ASN A 187 16.39 8.07 -1.04
C ASN A 187 15.28 9.05 -0.68
N THR A 188 15.55 10.00 0.22
CA THR A 188 14.57 11.02 0.62
C THR A 188 14.19 11.91 -0.57
N THR A 189 15.17 12.32 -1.37
CA THR A 189 14.93 13.18 -2.54
C THR A 189 14.14 12.44 -3.61
N ALA A 190 14.45 11.16 -3.85
CA ALA A 190 13.72 10.31 -4.79
C ALA A 190 12.26 10.14 -4.35
N ASP A 191 12.01 9.87 -3.07
CA ASP A 191 10.65 9.71 -2.54
C ASP A 191 9.83 11.00 -2.63
N VAL A 192 10.43 12.14 -2.29
CA VAL A 192 9.78 13.46 -2.44
C VAL A 192 9.46 13.73 -3.90
N PHE A 193 10.38 13.43 -4.82
CA PHE A 193 10.17 13.62 -6.25
C PHE A 193 9.04 12.74 -6.79
N VAL A 194 9.06 11.44 -6.48
CA VAL A 194 8.04 10.47 -6.91
C VAL A 194 6.68 10.85 -6.32
N SER A 195 6.62 11.17 -5.03
CA SER A 195 5.39 11.59 -4.34
C SER A 195 4.78 12.85 -4.98
N THR A 196 5.61 13.87 -5.25
CA THR A 196 5.15 15.12 -5.87
C THR A 196 4.64 14.87 -7.29
N LEU A 197 5.37 14.07 -8.08
CA LEU A 197 4.97 13.71 -9.44
C LEU A 197 3.63 12.94 -9.44
N LEU A 198 3.45 12.02 -8.51
CA LEU A 198 2.23 11.23 -8.37
C LEU A 198 1.03 12.13 -8.00
N TRP A 199 1.21 13.07 -7.07
CA TRP A 199 0.18 14.06 -6.70
C TRP A 199 -0.23 14.97 -7.87
N ILE A 200 0.74 15.49 -8.63
CA ILE A 200 0.45 16.33 -9.80
C ILE A 200 -0.34 15.51 -10.83
N THR A 201 0.09 14.28 -11.09
CA THR A 201 -0.54 13.39 -12.07
C THR A 201 -1.97 13.04 -11.66
N MET A 202 -2.19 12.72 -10.38
CA MET A 202 -3.53 12.46 -9.83
C MET A 202 -4.42 13.71 -9.87
N GLY A 203 -3.89 14.88 -9.50
CA GLY A 203 -4.64 16.14 -9.57
C GLY A 203 -5.07 16.48 -10.99
N LEU A 204 -4.17 16.31 -11.97
CA LEU A 204 -4.48 16.49 -13.38
C LEU A 204 -5.54 15.49 -13.85
N GLY A 205 -5.36 14.20 -13.57
CA GLY A 205 -6.33 13.15 -13.90
C GLY A 205 -7.71 13.43 -13.30
N PHE A 206 -7.76 13.83 -12.03
CA PHE A 206 -9.00 14.20 -11.35
C PHE A 206 -9.67 15.40 -12.00
N SER A 207 -8.93 16.46 -12.34
CA SER A 207 -9.49 17.64 -12.99
C SER A 207 -10.10 17.34 -14.37
N ILE A 208 -9.45 16.47 -15.16
CA ILE A 208 -9.96 16.03 -16.46
C ILE A 208 -11.26 15.24 -16.27
N LEU A 209 -11.25 14.26 -15.37
CA LEU A 209 -12.43 13.43 -15.10
C LEU A 209 -13.60 14.25 -14.54
N ALA A 210 -13.34 15.16 -13.61
CA ALA A 210 -14.33 16.07 -13.05
C ALA A 210 -14.88 17.03 -14.11
N GLY A 211 -14.03 17.54 -15.01
CA GLY A 211 -14.43 18.37 -16.15
C GLY A 211 -15.36 17.64 -17.10
N ILE A 212 -15.01 16.40 -17.49
CA ILE A 212 -15.85 15.54 -18.34
C ILE A 212 -17.18 15.25 -17.66
N GLY A 213 -17.16 14.85 -16.38
CA GLY A 213 -18.36 14.55 -15.60
C GLY A 213 -19.30 15.75 -15.50
N THR A 214 -18.76 16.93 -15.16
CA THR A 214 -19.53 18.18 -15.07
C THR A 214 -20.10 18.58 -16.43
N GLY A 215 -19.32 18.46 -17.50
CA GLY A 215 -19.75 18.73 -18.87
C GLY A 215 -20.91 17.84 -19.32
N LEU A 216 -20.84 16.54 -19.03
CA LEU A 216 -21.91 15.58 -19.34
C LEU A 216 -23.21 15.89 -18.57
N VAL A 217 -23.10 16.22 -17.28
CA VAL A 217 -24.25 16.62 -16.45
C VAL A 217 -24.89 17.89 -17.01
N PHE A 218 -24.09 18.91 -17.33
CA PHE A 218 -24.59 20.15 -17.92
C PHE A 218 -25.30 19.91 -19.26
N PHE A 219 -24.70 19.09 -20.14
CA PHE A 219 -25.28 18.74 -21.43
C PHE A 219 -26.64 18.04 -21.26
N ARG A 220 -26.74 17.07 -20.35
CA ARG A 220 -27.99 16.36 -20.04
C ARG A 220 -29.09 17.31 -19.54
N ILE A 221 -28.76 18.24 -18.65
CA ILE A 221 -29.72 19.24 -18.12
C ILE A 221 -30.20 20.16 -19.25
N ARG A 222 -29.28 20.63 -20.10
CA ARG A 222 -29.62 21.50 -21.23
C ARG A 222 -30.53 20.78 -22.23
N GLU A 223 -30.25 19.51 -22.53
CA GLU A 223 -31.03 18.69 -23.46
C GLU A 223 -32.44 18.43 -22.92
N GLN A 224 -32.59 18.13 -21.62
CA GLN A 224 -33.89 18.02 -20.97
C GLN A 224 -34.72 19.30 -21.10
N LYS A 225 -34.11 20.47 -20.85
CA LYS A 225 -34.78 21.77 -21.00
C LYS A 225 -35.25 22.02 -22.44
N ARG A 226 -34.45 21.63 -23.44
CA ARG A 226 -34.83 21.74 -24.85
C ARG A 226 -36.00 20.84 -25.22
N ARG A 227 -36.02 19.59 -24.74
CA ARG A 227 -37.14 18.66 -24.97
C ARG A 227 -38.45 19.12 -24.33
N SER A 228 -38.37 19.86 -23.22
CA SER A 228 -39.55 20.46 -22.57
C SER A 228 -39.99 21.78 -23.19
N MET A 229 -39.23 22.38 -24.11
CA MET A 229 -39.71 23.53 -24.87
C MET A 229 -40.75 23.03 -25.87
N PRO A 230 -41.97 23.59 -25.89
CA PRO A 230 -42.96 23.20 -26.87
C PRO A 230 -42.35 23.44 -28.25
N THR A 231 -42.25 22.36 -29.03
CA THR A 231 -41.90 22.47 -30.44
C THR A 231 -43.02 23.28 -31.07
N PHE A 232 -42.76 24.54 -31.41
CA PHE A 232 -43.63 25.28 -32.30
C PHE A 232 -43.60 24.54 -33.63
N SER A 233 -44.54 23.62 -33.81
CA SER A 233 -44.83 23.03 -35.09
C SER A 233 -45.27 24.18 -35.99
N ASP A 234 -44.45 24.46 -36.99
CA ASP A 234 -44.72 25.38 -38.11
C ASP A 234 -45.95 24.97 -38.94
N ALA A 235 -46.73 23.98 -38.48
CA ALA A 235 -47.96 23.52 -39.10
C ALA A 235 -49.19 23.54 -38.16
N GLY A 236 -49.13 24.20 -36.99
CA GLY A 236 -50.25 24.09 -36.02
C GLY A 236 -50.58 25.33 -35.20
N GLY A 237 -49.93 26.47 -35.43
CA GLY A 237 -50.09 27.68 -34.65
C GLY A 237 -50.34 28.92 -35.51
N MET A 238 -51.21 28.82 -36.52
CA MET A 238 -51.70 30.01 -37.22
C MET A 238 -52.45 30.89 -36.20
N THR A 239 -51.84 31.99 -35.78
CA THR A 239 -52.53 33.06 -35.07
C THR A 239 -53.58 33.61 -36.05
N ARG A 240 -54.84 33.21 -35.87
CA ARG A 240 -55.94 33.72 -36.70
C ARG A 240 -56.14 35.18 -36.33
N LEU A 241 -55.76 36.09 -37.24
CA LEU A 241 -56.04 37.51 -37.10
C LEU A 241 -57.56 37.68 -37.13
N ASN A 242 -58.17 37.97 -35.99
CA ASN A 242 -59.60 38.20 -35.87
C ASN A 242 -59.91 39.62 -36.38
N LEU A 243 -60.35 39.74 -37.63
CA LEU A 243 -60.73 41.01 -38.27
C LEU A 243 -62.24 41.31 -38.12
N ASP A 244 -62.96 40.50 -37.35
CA ASP A 244 -64.37 40.70 -37.07
C ASP A 244 -64.55 42.00 -36.24
N GLY A 245 -64.97 43.08 -36.91
CA GLY A 245 -65.18 44.39 -36.31
C GLY A 245 -64.35 45.55 -36.89
N PHE A 246 -63.43 45.30 -37.82
CA PHE A 246 -62.62 46.36 -38.48
C PHE A 246 -62.84 46.51 -39.99
N THR A 247 -63.80 45.78 -40.56
CA THR A 247 -64.18 45.95 -41.97
C THR A 247 -65.48 46.77 -42.02
N PRO A 248 -65.51 47.96 -42.64
CA PRO A 248 -66.75 48.71 -42.78
C PRO A 248 -67.76 47.95 -43.66
N ASP A 249 -69.03 47.99 -43.27
CA ASP A 249 -70.13 47.38 -44.03
C ASP A 249 -70.16 47.94 -45.46
N ILE A 250 -70.06 47.04 -46.44
CA ILE A 250 -70.18 47.38 -47.85
C ILE A 250 -71.67 47.56 -48.15
N VAL A 251 -72.17 48.78 -48.03
CA VAL A 251 -73.54 49.11 -48.43
C VAL A 251 -73.61 49.09 -49.97
N PRO A 252 -74.47 48.28 -50.60
CA PRO A 252 -74.58 48.24 -52.05
C PRO A 252 -75.25 49.52 -52.55
N LYS A 253 -74.48 50.38 -53.23
CA LYS A 253 -75.02 51.58 -53.87
C LYS A 253 -75.56 51.22 -55.25
N GLY A 254 -76.80 50.74 -55.26
CA GLY A 254 -77.59 50.54 -56.48
C GLY A 254 -78.10 51.87 -57.04
N LEU A 255 -77.77 52.10 -58.30
CA LEU A 255 -78.53 52.78 -59.35
C LEU A 255 -79.99 53.14 -59.01
N LEU A 256 -80.31 54.44 -59.04
CA LEU A 256 -81.54 55.13 -59.50
C LEU A 256 -81.15 56.63 -59.47
N GLY A 257 -81.10 57.42 -60.53
CA GLY A 257 -82.05 57.52 -61.64
C GLY A 257 -83.05 58.62 -61.30
N ASP A 258 -82.70 59.87 -61.63
CA ASP A 258 -83.56 60.96 -62.14
C ASP A 258 -82.68 62.16 -62.54
#